data_AF-A0A7J9JU38-F1
#
_entry.id   AF-A0A7J9JU38-F1
#
_cell.length_a   1.000
_cell.length_b   1.000
_cell.length_c   1.000
_cell.angle_alpha   90.00
_cell.angle_beta   90.00
_cell.angle_gamma   90.00
#
_symmetry.space_group_name_H-M   'P 1'
#
loop_
_entity.id
_entity.type
_entity.pdbx_description
1 polymer ?
#
loop_
_entity_poly.entity_id
_entity_poly.type
_entity_poly.pdbx_seq_one_letter_code
_entity_poly.pdbx_strand_id
1 'polypeptide(L)'
;MDPNDYISRLPDNILHHIISFLPFESGVRTSILSTHWKHLWKEALLEPVHDVITMEAATKIIQSFVDDFDTHYRPRNKWGFRFEFAHGKGILVASISSKGALQLDFSAGKQELPRPFDLFLKLNLASPNHLSPPYMWFDWWQLEENHPLQTKQTSWNTMKVKSLYLISVSQLSNMAVSSLVANSPFLQSLTITKCSGLQSLQIKEAKGLHKLMVLDCPVLQSLSFEGVSLKSFRYRGNLVSIKVSCKCKHIAQFCRCDCGLFLEDVMVDLRQGHLTQWTWDFQKSFRCLYHYDLYEKTRCRCTNRKRCFKSILISIRGVKTLTICRWFFEVCS
;
A
#
# COMPACT_ATOMS: atom_id res chain seq x y z
N MET A 1 10.98 -16.99 -35.29
CA MET A 1 10.55 -17.94 -34.24
C MET A 1 11.41 -19.18 -34.37
N ASP A 2 11.88 -19.72 -33.25
CA ASP A 2 12.68 -20.96 -33.23
C ASP A 2 11.80 -22.14 -33.69
N PRO A 3 12.18 -22.91 -34.72
CA PRO A 3 11.42 -24.08 -35.18
C PRO A 3 11.25 -25.17 -34.10
N ASN A 4 12.02 -25.13 -33.01
CA ASN A 4 11.91 -26.05 -31.88
C ASN A 4 11.06 -25.53 -30.71
N ASP A 5 10.40 -24.36 -30.83
CA ASP A 5 9.52 -23.84 -29.78
C ASP A 5 8.12 -24.49 -29.86
N TYR A 6 8.04 -25.75 -29.46
CA TYR A 6 6.79 -26.53 -29.44
C TYR A 6 5.83 -26.04 -28.35
N ILE A 7 6.35 -25.49 -27.26
CA ILE A 7 5.56 -25.04 -26.11
C ILE A 7 4.77 -23.77 -26.46
N SER A 8 5.36 -22.81 -27.19
CA SER A 8 4.62 -21.63 -27.66
C SER A 8 3.61 -21.91 -28.78
N ARG A 9 3.66 -23.09 -29.39
CA ARG A 9 2.73 -23.51 -30.47
C ARG A 9 1.54 -24.35 -29.97
N LEU A 10 1.51 -24.68 -28.68
CA LEU A 10 0.39 -25.40 -28.10
C LEU A 10 -0.89 -24.55 -28.15
N PRO A 11 -2.06 -25.16 -28.39
CA PRO A 11 -3.34 -24.46 -28.34
C PRO A 11 -3.64 -23.83 -26.97
N ASP A 12 -4.34 -22.70 -26.96
CA ASP A 12 -4.69 -21.93 -25.74
C ASP A 12 -5.33 -22.79 -24.65
N ASN A 13 -6.20 -23.74 -25.00
CA ASN A 13 -6.84 -24.62 -24.02
C ASN A 13 -5.85 -25.51 -23.26
N ILE A 14 -4.79 -25.98 -23.93
CA ILE A 14 -3.73 -26.76 -23.29
C ILE A 14 -2.88 -25.87 -22.40
N LEU A 15 -2.55 -24.67 -22.88
CA LEU A 15 -1.79 -23.69 -22.13
C LEU A 15 -2.53 -23.23 -20.86
N HIS A 16 -3.84 -22.97 -20.97
CA HIS A 16 -4.70 -22.69 -19.83
C HIS A 16 -4.72 -23.83 -18.83
N HIS A 17 -4.83 -25.07 -19.32
CA HIS A 17 -4.81 -26.24 -18.45
C HIS A 17 -3.49 -26.34 -17.68
N ILE A 18 -2.34 -26.19 -18.35
CA ILE A 18 -1.02 -26.16 -17.71
C ILE A 18 -0.96 -25.06 -16.65
N ILE A 19 -1.37 -23.83 -16.99
CA ILE A 19 -1.29 -22.70 -16.07
C ILE A 19 -2.22 -22.88 -14.87
N SER A 20 -3.39 -23.51 -15.04
CA SER A 20 -4.35 -23.74 -13.95
C SER A 20 -3.81 -24.59 -12.79
N PHE A 21 -2.75 -25.36 -13.03
CA PHE A 21 -2.05 -26.13 -11.98
C PHE A 21 -0.95 -25.33 -11.27
N LEU A 22 -0.61 -24.14 -11.76
CA LEU A 22 0.49 -23.35 -11.23
C LEU A 22 0.01 -22.46 -10.07
N PRO A 23 0.85 -22.27 -9.03
CA PRO A 23 0.66 -21.17 -8.09
C PRO A 23 0.63 -19.82 -8.82
N PHE A 24 -0.09 -18.84 -8.28
CA PHE A 24 -0.30 -17.54 -8.94
C PHE A 24 0.98 -16.91 -9.49
N GLU A 25 2.03 -16.79 -8.66
CA GLU A 25 3.30 -16.18 -9.08
C GLU A 25 3.96 -16.95 -10.22
N SER A 26 3.89 -18.28 -10.21
CA SER A 26 4.44 -19.13 -11.28
C SER A 26 3.61 -19.00 -12.57
N GLY A 27 2.28 -18.97 -12.46
CA GLY A 27 1.39 -18.74 -13.60
C GLY A 27 1.60 -17.37 -14.23
N VAL A 28 1.76 -16.31 -13.42
CA VAL A 28 2.10 -14.97 -13.94
C VAL A 28 3.47 -15.00 -14.64
N ARG A 29 4.46 -15.74 -14.13
CA ARG A 29 5.79 -15.84 -14.75
C ARG A 29 5.78 -16.50 -16.11
N THR A 30 4.81 -17.34 -16.45
CA THR A 30 4.73 -17.93 -17.80
C THR A 30 4.57 -16.86 -18.88
N SER A 31 4.09 -15.65 -18.52
CA SER A 31 3.99 -14.51 -19.43
C SER A 31 5.31 -14.09 -20.09
N ILE A 32 6.46 -14.52 -19.56
CA ILE A 32 7.79 -14.23 -20.14
C ILE A 32 8.23 -15.25 -21.20
N LEU A 33 7.55 -16.41 -21.30
CA LEU A 33 7.94 -17.49 -22.20
C LEU A 33 7.78 -17.07 -23.67
N SER A 34 6.65 -16.46 -24.00
CA SER A 34 6.45 -15.79 -25.30
C SER A 34 5.25 -14.83 -25.25
N THR A 35 5.06 -14.06 -26.32
CA THR A 35 3.94 -13.11 -26.44
C THR A 35 2.58 -13.80 -26.34
N HIS A 36 2.49 -15.07 -26.73
CA HIS A 36 1.25 -15.86 -26.66
C HIS A 36 0.82 -16.12 -25.21
N TRP A 37 1.77 -16.40 -24.32
CA TRP A 37 1.50 -16.72 -22.90
C TRP A 37 1.14 -15.50 -22.04
N LYS A 38 1.33 -14.29 -22.56
CA LYS A 38 1.28 -13.04 -21.79
C LYS A 38 -0.05 -12.82 -21.05
N HIS A 39 -1.15 -13.29 -21.63
CA HIS A 39 -2.50 -13.05 -21.14
C HIS A 39 -3.20 -14.30 -20.57
N LEU A 40 -2.72 -15.50 -20.93
CA LEU A 40 -3.35 -16.79 -20.61
C LEU A 40 -3.51 -17.04 -19.10
N TRP A 41 -2.57 -16.54 -18.28
CA TRP A 41 -2.69 -16.69 -16.83
C TRP A 41 -3.89 -15.97 -16.24
N LYS A 42 -4.35 -14.87 -16.87
CA LYS A 42 -5.54 -14.14 -16.40
C LYS A 42 -6.79 -14.98 -16.59
N GLU A 43 -6.87 -15.74 -17.67
CA GLU A 43 -8.01 -16.60 -17.98
C GLU A 43 -7.94 -17.90 -17.18
N ALA A 44 -6.74 -18.45 -16.98
CA ALA A 44 -6.55 -19.70 -16.26
C ALA A 44 -6.67 -19.59 -14.73
N LEU A 45 -6.38 -18.41 -14.14
CA LEU A 45 -6.27 -18.24 -12.68
C LEU A 45 -7.27 -17.26 -12.07
N LEU A 46 -7.96 -16.45 -12.89
CA LEU A 46 -8.96 -15.49 -12.40
C LEU A 46 -10.35 -15.93 -12.85
N GLU A 47 -11.29 -15.93 -11.91
CA GLU A 47 -12.69 -16.19 -12.20
C GLU A 47 -13.33 -14.93 -12.81
N PRO A 48 -13.86 -15.01 -14.04
CA PRO A 48 -14.49 -13.86 -14.66
C PRO A 48 -15.89 -13.65 -14.10
N VAL A 49 -16.20 -12.41 -13.70
CA VAL A 49 -17.48 -12.04 -13.10
C VAL A 49 -18.19 -11.08 -14.06
N HIS A 50 -19.21 -11.58 -14.74
CA HIS A 50 -19.88 -10.88 -15.84
C HIS A 50 -21.15 -10.11 -15.42
N ASP A 51 -21.69 -10.37 -14.23
CA ASP A 51 -22.97 -9.78 -13.76
C ASP A 51 -22.79 -8.61 -12.78
N VAL A 52 -21.56 -8.15 -12.57
CA VAL A 52 -21.30 -7.05 -11.63
C VAL A 52 -21.48 -5.70 -12.31
N ILE A 53 -22.58 -5.04 -11.97
CA ILE A 53 -22.92 -3.72 -12.52
C ILE A 53 -22.15 -2.60 -11.81
N THR A 54 -21.82 -2.76 -10.52
CA THR A 54 -21.25 -1.68 -9.69
C THR A 54 -19.97 -2.06 -8.95
N MET A 55 -19.14 -1.05 -8.67
CA MET A 55 -17.88 -1.20 -7.92
C MET A 55 -18.11 -1.65 -6.47
N GLU A 56 -19.25 -1.29 -5.89
CA GLU A 56 -19.65 -1.67 -4.54
C GLU A 56 -19.90 -3.18 -4.46
N ALA A 57 -20.54 -3.77 -5.47
CA ALA A 57 -20.75 -5.21 -5.54
C ALA A 57 -19.42 -5.97 -5.69
N ALA A 58 -18.51 -5.48 -6.54
CA ALA A 58 -17.15 -6.02 -6.64
C ALA A 58 -16.41 -5.97 -5.28
N THR A 59 -16.55 -4.87 -4.55
CA THR A 59 -15.90 -4.69 -3.24
C THR A 59 -16.40 -5.72 -2.22
N LYS A 60 -17.70 -6.05 -2.22
CA LYS A 60 -18.27 -7.09 -1.35
C LYS A 60 -17.75 -8.49 -1.69
N ILE A 61 -17.65 -8.82 -2.98
CA ILE A 61 -17.10 -10.10 -3.45
C ILE A 61 -15.63 -10.22 -3.03
N ILE A 62 -14.85 -9.16 -3.24
CA ILE A 62 -13.43 -9.11 -2.83
C ILE A 62 -13.30 -9.26 -1.31
N GLN A 63 -14.17 -8.61 -0.52
CA GLN A 63 -14.14 -8.73 0.93
C GLN A 63 -14.43 -10.16 1.37
N SER A 64 -15.52 -10.78 0.89
CA SER A 64 -15.83 -12.18 1.18
C SER A 64 -14.66 -13.10 0.81
N PHE A 65 -14.04 -12.87 -0.35
CA PHE A 65 -12.89 -13.65 -0.78
C PHE A 65 -11.68 -13.50 0.13
N VAL A 66 -11.40 -12.29 0.62
CA VAL A 66 -10.32 -12.03 1.57
C VAL A 66 -10.61 -12.70 2.92
N ASP A 67 -11.86 -12.67 3.37
CA ASP A 67 -12.31 -13.27 4.62
C ASP A 67 -12.19 -14.81 4.57
N ASP A 68 -12.60 -15.42 3.46
CA ASP A 68 -12.57 -16.87 3.24
C ASP A 68 -11.17 -17.41 2.88
N PHE A 69 -10.22 -16.55 2.48
CA PHE A 69 -8.89 -16.98 2.03
C PHE A 69 -8.11 -17.76 3.11
N ASP A 70 -8.48 -17.63 4.38
CA ASP A 70 -7.78 -18.27 5.50
C ASP A 70 -8.40 -19.59 6.00
N THR A 71 -9.64 -19.94 5.60
CA THR A 71 -10.46 -20.96 6.27
C THR A 71 -10.23 -22.43 5.84
N HIS A 72 -8.99 -22.81 5.49
CA HIS A 72 -8.55 -24.21 5.24
C HIS A 72 -8.73 -24.83 3.85
N TYR A 73 -8.85 -24.06 2.77
CA TYR A 73 -8.59 -24.58 1.42
C TYR A 73 -7.97 -23.47 0.57
N ARG A 74 -6.67 -23.55 0.25
CA ARG A 74 -6.13 -22.73 -0.85
C ARG A 74 -6.82 -23.22 -2.13
N PRO A 75 -7.60 -22.39 -2.85
CA PRO A 75 -8.21 -22.83 -4.07
C PRO A 75 -7.07 -23.24 -5.02
N ARG A 76 -7.03 -24.51 -5.43
CA ARG A 76 -5.95 -25.03 -6.29
C ARG A 76 -5.89 -24.30 -7.64
N ASN A 77 -6.95 -23.56 -7.97
CA ASN A 77 -7.27 -23.01 -9.28
C ASN A 77 -7.97 -21.64 -9.27
N LYS A 78 -8.12 -20.95 -8.12
CA LYS A 78 -8.79 -19.63 -8.06
C LYS A 78 -7.98 -18.65 -7.22
N TRP A 79 -7.25 -17.76 -7.89
CA TRP A 79 -6.37 -16.79 -7.24
C TRP A 79 -6.92 -15.37 -7.24
N GLY A 80 -8.13 -15.18 -7.78
CA GLY A 80 -8.76 -13.89 -7.87
C GLY A 80 -9.94 -13.86 -8.82
N PHE A 81 -10.41 -12.65 -9.06
CA PHE A 81 -11.53 -12.34 -9.92
C PHE A 81 -11.13 -11.32 -10.97
N ARG A 82 -11.78 -11.42 -12.12
CA ARG A 82 -11.75 -10.40 -13.16
C ARG A 82 -13.16 -9.85 -13.34
N PHE A 83 -13.35 -8.61 -12.91
CA PHE A 83 -14.62 -7.89 -13.02
C PHE A 83 -14.60 -7.03 -14.28
N GLU A 84 -15.68 -7.08 -15.06
CA GLU A 84 -15.93 -6.16 -16.16
C GLU A 84 -17.09 -5.24 -15.82
N PHE A 85 -16.86 -3.93 -15.91
CA PHE A 85 -17.88 -2.91 -15.62
C PHE A 85 -18.33 -2.21 -16.90
N ALA A 86 -19.60 -1.78 -16.89
CA ALA A 86 -20.19 -0.87 -17.87
C ALA A 86 -19.90 -1.26 -19.34
N HIS A 87 -20.23 -2.50 -19.72
CA HIS A 87 -20.06 -3.05 -21.08
C HIS A 87 -18.60 -3.01 -21.58
N GLY A 88 -17.64 -3.39 -20.73
CA GLY A 88 -16.22 -3.49 -21.09
C GLY A 88 -15.44 -2.17 -21.04
N LYS A 89 -16.02 -1.10 -20.46
CA LYS A 89 -15.34 0.19 -20.30
C LYS A 89 -14.37 0.23 -19.10
N GLY A 90 -14.58 -0.62 -18.10
CA GLY A 90 -13.69 -0.75 -16.95
C GLY A 90 -13.39 -2.21 -16.63
N ILE A 91 -12.14 -2.53 -16.31
CA ILE A 91 -11.74 -3.87 -15.85
C ILE A 91 -11.03 -3.72 -14.50
N LEU A 92 -11.46 -4.49 -13.51
CA LEU A 92 -10.76 -4.68 -12.25
C LEU A 92 -10.29 -6.13 -12.16
N VAL A 93 -8.99 -6.31 -11.97
CA VAL A 93 -8.41 -7.60 -11.57
C VAL A 93 -8.11 -7.53 -10.08
N ALA A 94 -8.78 -8.36 -9.30
CA ALA A 94 -8.51 -8.53 -7.87
C ALA A 94 -7.90 -9.91 -7.66
N SER A 95 -6.70 -10.00 -7.10
CA SER A 95 -6.00 -11.28 -6.90
C SER A 95 -5.22 -11.32 -5.61
N ILE A 96 -5.08 -12.49 -5.00
CA ILE A 96 -4.23 -12.70 -3.82
C ILE A 96 -2.99 -13.50 -4.23
N SER A 97 -1.80 -12.99 -3.89
CA SER A 97 -0.55 -13.69 -4.17
C SER A 97 -0.35 -14.91 -3.26
N SER A 98 0.60 -15.79 -3.61
CA SER A 98 1.01 -16.90 -2.73
C SER A 98 1.51 -16.47 -1.34
N LYS A 99 1.91 -15.19 -1.20
CA LYS A 99 2.36 -14.59 0.06
C LYS A 99 1.22 -13.90 0.82
N GLY A 100 -0.02 -14.01 0.34
CA GLY A 100 -1.19 -13.38 0.96
C GLY A 100 -1.26 -11.87 0.72
N ALA A 101 -0.71 -11.35 -0.38
CA ALA A 101 -0.87 -9.95 -0.72
C ALA A 101 -2.06 -9.77 -1.66
N LEU A 102 -3.02 -8.93 -1.29
CA LEU A 102 -4.13 -8.54 -2.15
C LEU A 102 -3.66 -7.49 -3.16
N GLN A 103 -3.91 -7.75 -4.43
CA GLN A 103 -3.63 -6.85 -5.54
C GLN A 103 -4.93 -6.46 -6.21
N LEU A 104 -5.14 -5.16 -6.37
CA LEU A 104 -6.23 -4.56 -7.14
C LEU A 104 -5.64 -3.80 -8.31
N ASP A 105 -5.89 -4.29 -9.52
CA ASP A 105 -5.36 -3.76 -10.76
C ASP A 105 -6.47 -3.24 -11.67
N PHE A 106 -6.46 -1.92 -11.86
CA PHE A 106 -7.40 -1.17 -12.68
C PHE A 106 -6.81 -0.80 -14.06
N SER A 107 -5.61 -1.30 -14.40
CA SER A 107 -4.90 -0.90 -15.63
C SER A 107 -5.50 -1.48 -16.91
N ALA A 108 -6.32 -2.53 -16.81
CA ALA A 108 -6.79 -3.30 -17.96
C ALA A 108 -7.94 -2.64 -18.76
N GLY A 109 -8.58 -1.59 -18.25
CA GLY A 109 -9.66 -0.88 -18.94
C GLY A 109 -9.19 0.11 -20.01
N LYS A 110 -10.07 0.48 -20.95
CA LYS A 110 -9.83 1.61 -21.89
C LYS A 110 -9.74 2.91 -21.07
N GLN A 111 -8.53 3.42 -20.86
CA GLN A 111 -8.34 4.65 -20.09
C GLN A 111 -8.76 5.86 -20.94
N GLU A 112 -9.87 6.50 -20.57
CA GLU A 112 -10.07 7.92 -20.87
C GLU A 112 -8.92 8.72 -20.25
N LEU A 113 -8.66 9.94 -20.77
CA LEU A 113 -7.63 10.83 -20.22
C LEU A 113 -7.76 10.89 -18.68
N PRO A 114 -6.66 10.65 -17.94
CA PRO A 114 -6.72 10.49 -16.50
C PRO A 114 -7.20 11.80 -15.85
N ARG A 115 -8.41 11.75 -15.29
CA ARG A 115 -8.98 12.89 -14.56
C ARG A 115 -8.24 13.05 -13.23
N PRO A 116 -7.85 14.27 -12.85
CA PRO A 116 -7.21 14.50 -11.58
C PRO A 116 -8.15 14.17 -10.41
N PHE A 117 -7.62 13.53 -9.36
CA PHE A 117 -8.40 13.15 -8.18
C PHE A 117 -7.53 13.07 -6.92
N ASP A 118 -8.22 13.15 -5.78
CA ASP A 118 -7.64 12.94 -4.46
C ASP A 118 -8.04 11.57 -3.92
N LEU A 119 -7.07 10.91 -3.26
CA LEU A 119 -7.28 9.62 -2.61
C LEU A 119 -7.15 9.76 -1.10
N PHE A 120 -8.24 9.47 -0.40
CA PHE A 120 -8.32 9.51 1.04
C PHE A 120 -8.47 8.11 1.63
N LEU A 121 -7.42 7.61 2.27
CA LEU A 121 -7.39 6.28 2.88
C LEU A 121 -7.42 6.41 4.40
N LYS A 122 -8.55 6.04 5.00
CA LYS A 122 -8.69 5.93 6.45
C LYS A 122 -8.55 4.46 6.84
N LEU A 123 -7.39 4.07 7.37
CA LEU A 123 -7.08 2.65 7.58
C LEU A 123 -7.69 2.06 8.87
N ASN A 124 -8.10 2.91 9.84
CA ASN A 124 -8.62 2.50 11.15
C ASN A 124 -7.77 1.42 11.86
N LEU A 125 -6.44 1.39 11.64
CA LEU A 125 -5.59 0.34 12.17
C LEU A 125 -5.42 0.53 13.67
N ALA A 126 -5.71 -0.51 14.45
CA ALA A 126 -5.38 -0.53 15.87
C ALA A 126 -3.85 -0.52 16.07
N SER A 127 -3.39 0.08 17.16
CA SER A 127 -1.99 -0.06 17.58
C SER A 127 -1.78 -1.51 18.05
N PRO A 128 -0.67 -2.19 17.69
CA PRO A 128 -0.35 -3.52 18.23
C PRO A 128 -0.25 -3.57 19.76
N ASN A 129 -0.14 -2.41 20.44
CA ASN A 129 0.19 -2.32 21.86
C ASN A 129 -1.00 -1.95 22.77
N HIS A 130 -2.09 -2.72 22.75
CA HIS A 130 -3.14 -2.62 23.77
C HIS A 130 -3.22 -3.83 24.73
N LEU A 131 -2.19 -4.69 24.76
CA LEU A 131 -2.06 -5.77 25.75
C LEU A 131 -0.87 -5.57 26.70
N SER A 132 -0.54 -4.33 27.09
CA SER A 132 0.32 -4.11 28.27
C SER A 132 0.10 -2.73 28.88
N PRO A 133 -0.32 -2.62 30.15
CA PRO A 133 -0.12 -1.42 30.96
C PRO A 133 1.38 -1.17 31.21
N PRO A 134 1.84 0.09 31.34
CA PRO A 134 3.28 0.38 31.34
C PRO A 134 4.08 0.04 32.61
N TYR A 135 3.49 -0.54 33.65
CA TYR A 135 4.22 -0.93 34.86
C TYR A 135 3.56 -2.17 35.47
N MET A 136 4.35 -3.06 36.08
CA MET A 136 3.99 -4.35 36.70
C MET A 136 4.27 -5.59 35.81
N TRP A 137 5.56 -5.90 35.66
CA TRP A 137 6.05 -7.10 34.98
C TRP A 137 6.32 -8.28 35.94
N PHE A 138 5.80 -8.26 37.18
CA PHE A 138 6.18 -9.28 38.19
C PHE A 138 5.10 -10.22 38.73
N ASP A 139 3.79 -9.97 38.58
CA ASP A 139 2.79 -10.80 39.31
C ASP A 139 1.70 -11.47 38.45
N TRP A 140 1.77 -11.39 37.11
CA TRP A 140 0.67 -11.82 36.23
C TRP A 140 0.76 -13.26 35.69
N TRP A 141 1.55 -14.15 36.31
CA TRP A 141 1.57 -15.58 35.97
C TRP A 141 0.71 -16.44 36.92
N GLN A 142 0.07 -15.89 37.96
CA GLN A 142 -0.61 -16.68 39.00
C GLN A 142 -2.14 -16.51 39.11
N LEU A 143 -2.79 -15.83 38.18
CA LEU A 143 -4.24 -15.53 38.27
C LEU A 143 -5.04 -15.95 37.03
N GLU A 144 -4.55 -16.90 36.24
CA GLU A 144 -5.23 -17.38 35.02
C GLU A 144 -6.05 -18.67 35.22
N GLU A 145 -6.51 -18.92 36.45
CA GLU A 145 -7.62 -19.85 36.68
C GLU A 145 -8.77 -19.10 37.35
N ASN A 146 -9.95 -19.17 36.71
CA ASN A 146 -11.25 -18.68 37.16
C ASN A 146 -11.62 -17.25 36.73
N HIS A 147 -12.19 -17.12 35.53
CA HIS A 147 -13.55 -16.57 35.32
C HIS A 147 -13.89 -16.46 33.82
N PRO A 148 -14.98 -17.09 33.34
CA PRO A 148 -15.47 -16.91 31.97
C PRO A 148 -16.48 -15.76 31.92
N LEU A 149 -16.07 -14.61 31.39
CA LEU A 149 -17.00 -13.57 30.94
C LEU A 149 -16.83 -13.35 29.44
N GLN A 150 -17.88 -13.75 28.72
CA GLN A 150 -18.08 -13.58 27.29
C GLN A 150 -17.95 -12.10 26.90
N THR A 151 -16.76 -11.71 26.49
CA THR A 151 -16.62 -10.75 25.38
C THR A 151 -16.51 -11.60 24.13
N LYS A 152 -17.41 -11.39 23.14
CA LYS A 152 -17.24 -11.93 21.79
C LYS A 152 -16.03 -11.25 21.15
N GLN A 153 -14.85 -11.69 21.57
CA GLN A 153 -13.59 -11.48 20.89
C GLN A 153 -13.67 -12.37 19.66
N THR A 154 -14.19 -11.82 18.56
CA THR A 154 -14.03 -12.47 17.26
C THR A 154 -12.53 -12.61 17.05
N SER A 155 -12.09 -13.86 16.90
CA SER A 155 -10.71 -14.28 16.75
C SER A 155 -10.09 -13.65 15.50
N TRP A 156 -9.68 -12.39 15.60
CA TRP A 156 -9.06 -11.61 14.53
C TRP A 156 -7.58 -11.97 14.27
N ASN A 157 -7.09 -13.04 14.91
CA ASN A 157 -5.72 -13.50 14.82
C ASN A 157 -5.44 -14.41 13.61
N THR A 158 -6.43 -14.65 12.75
CA THR A 158 -6.32 -15.62 11.64
C THR A 158 -6.09 -14.95 10.27
N MET A 159 -6.63 -13.76 10.01
CA MET A 159 -6.52 -13.13 8.68
C MET A 159 -5.08 -12.79 8.25
N LYS A 160 -4.60 -13.46 7.18
CA LYS A 160 -3.23 -13.35 6.66
C LYS A 160 -2.97 -12.18 5.71
N VAL A 161 -4.00 -11.56 5.12
CA VAL A 161 -3.80 -10.49 4.13
C VAL A 161 -3.33 -9.21 4.81
N LYS A 162 -2.01 -9.06 4.89
CA LYS A 162 -1.33 -7.91 5.53
C LYS A 162 -0.79 -6.90 4.53
N SER A 163 -0.86 -7.21 3.23
CA SER A 163 -0.30 -6.38 2.16
C SER A 163 -1.35 -6.08 1.09
N LEU A 164 -1.46 -4.82 0.71
CA LEU A 164 -2.36 -4.33 -0.32
C LEU A 164 -1.56 -3.60 -1.41
N TYR A 165 -1.82 -3.98 -2.66
CA TYR A 165 -1.24 -3.39 -3.86
C TYR A 165 -2.37 -2.76 -4.67
N LEU A 166 -2.32 -1.44 -4.83
CA LEU A 166 -3.25 -0.65 -5.62
C LEU A 166 -2.54 -0.20 -6.89
N ILE A 167 -3.02 -0.66 -8.05
CA ILE A 167 -2.40 -0.40 -9.35
C ILE A 167 -3.39 0.38 -10.23
N SER A 168 -2.97 1.55 -10.69
CA SER A 168 -3.74 2.40 -11.61
C SER A 168 -5.13 2.82 -11.11
N VAL A 169 -5.24 3.12 -9.82
CA VAL A 169 -6.46 3.71 -9.24
C VAL A 169 -6.81 5.00 -9.97
N SER A 170 -8.10 5.17 -10.28
CA SER A 170 -8.69 6.33 -10.94
C SER A 170 -9.76 7.00 -10.07
N GLN A 171 -10.25 8.14 -10.52
CA GLN A 171 -11.38 8.86 -9.92
C GLN A 171 -12.64 7.99 -9.76
N LEU A 172 -12.88 7.03 -10.67
CA LEU A 172 -14.06 6.16 -10.62
C LEU A 172 -13.95 5.08 -9.54
N SER A 173 -12.71 4.71 -9.18
CA SER A 173 -12.41 3.62 -8.24
C SER A 173 -12.06 4.08 -6.83
N ASN A 174 -11.78 5.38 -6.63
CA ASN A 174 -11.19 5.88 -5.38
C ASN A 174 -12.11 5.63 -4.15
N MET A 175 -13.43 5.78 -4.32
CA MET A 175 -14.41 5.55 -3.26
C MET A 175 -14.45 4.07 -2.85
N ALA A 176 -14.48 3.16 -3.82
CA ALA A 176 -14.46 1.72 -3.58
C ALA A 176 -13.18 1.27 -2.87
N VAL A 177 -12.03 1.77 -3.32
CA VAL A 177 -10.73 1.52 -2.67
C VAL A 177 -10.73 2.01 -1.22
N SER A 178 -11.28 3.21 -0.97
CA SER A 178 -11.35 3.78 0.37
C SER A 178 -12.21 2.92 1.32
N SER A 179 -13.34 2.41 0.83
CA SER A 179 -14.23 1.51 1.57
C SER A 179 -13.58 0.17 1.87
N LEU A 180 -12.92 -0.47 0.89
CA LEU A 180 -12.23 -1.75 1.08
C LEU A 180 -11.11 -1.63 2.12
N VAL A 181 -10.35 -0.55 2.03
CA VAL A 181 -9.24 -0.27 2.93
C VAL A 181 -9.72 -0.01 4.37
N ALA A 182 -10.84 0.69 4.55
CA ALA A 182 -11.42 0.94 5.86
C ALA A 182 -11.88 -0.35 6.57
N ASN A 183 -12.19 -1.40 5.80
CA ASN A 183 -12.61 -2.72 6.29
C ASN A 183 -11.43 -3.70 6.48
N SER A 184 -10.19 -3.23 6.32
CA SER A 184 -8.98 -4.07 6.41
C SER A 184 -8.08 -3.66 7.59
N PRO A 185 -8.50 -3.86 8.86
CA PRO A 185 -7.81 -3.34 10.05
C PRO A 185 -6.44 -4.00 10.35
N PHE A 186 -6.03 -5.00 9.56
CA PHE A 186 -4.80 -5.77 9.73
C PHE A 186 -3.68 -5.39 8.75
N LEU A 187 -3.89 -4.34 7.94
CA LEU A 187 -2.96 -3.96 6.89
C LEU A 187 -1.62 -3.45 7.47
N GLN A 188 -0.52 -4.10 7.09
CA GLN A 188 0.84 -3.73 7.50
C GLN A 188 1.63 -3.09 6.35
N SER A 189 1.29 -3.39 5.10
CA SER A 189 1.98 -2.89 3.92
C SER A 189 1.00 -2.36 2.88
N LEU A 190 1.23 -1.14 2.41
CA LEU A 190 0.45 -0.50 1.35
C LEU A 190 1.36 -0.08 0.20
N THR A 191 1.05 -0.53 -1.00
CA THR A 191 1.72 -0.12 -2.24
C THR A 191 0.71 0.54 -3.17
N ILE A 192 1.01 1.74 -3.64
CA ILE A 192 0.22 2.47 -4.63
C ILE A 192 1.12 2.72 -5.84
N THR A 193 0.69 2.32 -7.03
CA THR A 193 1.52 2.46 -8.23
C THR A 193 0.73 2.81 -9.48
N LYS A 194 1.37 3.57 -10.39
CA LYS A 194 0.83 3.92 -11.72
C LYS A 194 -0.54 4.63 -11.69
N CYS A 195 -0.83 5.38 -10.63
CA CYS A 195 -2.04 6.18 -10.52
C CYS A 195 -1.82 7.53 -11.22
N SER A 196 -2.14 7.59 -12.52
CA SER A 196 -1.82 8.73 -13.41
C SER A 196 -2.58 10.02 -13.12
N GLY A 197 -3.78 9.93 -12.51
CA GLY A 197 -4.59 11.09 -12.11
C GLY A 197 -4.46 11.51 -10.63
N LEU A 198 -3.64 10.83 -9.83
CA LEU A 198 -3.59 11.05 -8.38
C LEU A 198 -2.85 12.35 -8.03
N GLN A 199 -3.54 13.35 -7.50
CA GLN A 199 -2.98 14.66 -7.11
C GLN A 199 -2.61 14.74 -5.62
N SER A 200 -3.52 14.31 -4.75
CA SER A 200 -3.26 14.22 -3.31
C SER A 200 -3.49 12.80 -2.79
N LEU A 201 -2.56 12.33 -1.96
CA LEU A 201 -2.70 11.08 -1.21
C LEU A 201 -2.72 11.39 0.29
N GLN A 202 -3.82 11.06 0.95
CA GLN A 202 -3.97 11.22 2.40
C GLN A 202 -4.21 9.87 3.05
N ILE A 203 -3.31 9.45 3.92
CA ILE A 203 -3.40 8.22 4.70
C ILE A 203 -3.60 8.61 6.17
N LYS A 204 -4.75 8.27 6.74
CA LYS A 204 -5.12 8.57 8.13
C LYS A 204 -5.34 7.30 8.96
N GLU A 205 -5.15 7.46 10.27
CA GLU A 205 -5.36 6.41 11.28
C GLU A 205 -4.59 5.11 10.96
N ALA A 206 -3.36 5.27 10.47
CA ALA A 206 -2.49 4.19 10.01
C ALA A 206 -1.55 3.70 11.11
N LYS A 207 -2.06 3.44 12.33
CA LYS A 207 -1.20 3.10 13.48
C LYS A 207 -0.47 1.77 13.31
N GLY A 208 -1.02 0.80 12.57
CA GLY A 208 -0.42 -0.51 12.31
C GLY A 208 0.33 -0.63 10.96
N LEU A 209 0.44 0.45 10.18
CA LEU A 209 1.08 0.39 8.86
C LEU A 209 2.61 0.51 9.01
N HIS A 210 3.32 -0.53 8.61
CA HIS A 210 4.76 -0.65 8.72
C HIS A 210 5.49 -0.29 7.43
N LYS A 211 4.85 -0.49 6.28
CA LYS A 211 5.46 -0.26 4.97
C LYS A 211 4.53 0.55 4.05
N LEU A 212 5.07 1.60 3.46
CA LEU A 212 4.39 2.42 2.46
C LEU A 212 5.26 2.57 1.21
N MET A 213 4.70 2.23 0.06
CA MET A 213 5.34 2.42 -1.24
C MET A 213 4.43 3.23 -2.17
N VAL A 214 4.97 4.30 -2.75
CA VAL A 214 4.27 5.12 -3.75
C VAL A 214 5.16 5.25 -4.99
N LEU A 215 4.76 4.63 -6.10
CA LEU A 215 5.62 4.46 -7.28
C LEU A 215 4.93 4.91 -8.57
N ASP A 216 5.60 5.74 -9.36
CA ASP A 216 5.18 6.11 -10.72
C ASP A 216 3.80 6.79 -10.77
N CYS A 217 3.54 7.72 -9.83
CA CYS A 217 2.36 8.59 -9.82
C CYS A 217 2.78 10.01 -10.30
N PRO A 218 2.69 10.33 -11.60
CA PRO A 218 3.37 11.49 -12.20
C PRO A 218 2.79 12.85 -11.79
N VAL A 219 1.49 12.94 -11.52
CA VAL A 219 0.81 14.20 -11.18
C VAL A 219 0.63 14.41 -9.68
N LEU A 220 1.20 13.53 -8.85
CA LEU A 220 1.12 13.63 -7.39
C LEU A 220 1.84 14.90 -6.92
N GLN A 221 1.18 15.68 -6.08
CA GLN A 221 1.70 16.94 -5.54
C GLN A 221 1.86 16.88 -4.02
N SER A 222 0.98 16.14 -3.34
CA SER A 222 0.96 16.07 -1.87
C SER A 222 0.74 14.65 -1.36
N LEU A 223 1.50 14.30 -0.32
CA LEU A 223 1.38 13.06 0.44
C LEU A 223 1.27 13.38 1.93
N SER A 224 0.16 13.02 2.56
CA SER A 224 -0.03 13.14 4.00
C SER A 224 -0.14 11.76 4.64
N PHE A 225 0.62 11.50 5.69
CA PHE A 225 0.56 10.26 6.46
C PHE A 225 0.34 10.56 7.95
N GLU A 226 -0.67 9.93 8.53
CA GLU A 226 -0.97 9.97 9.97
C GLU A 226 -0.88 8.56 10.56
N GLY A 227 0.23 8.26 11.23
CA GLY A 227 0.54 6.95 11.80
C GLY A 227 1.82 6.99 12.64
N VAL A 228 2.08 5.91 13.39
CA VAL A 228 3.21 5.84 14.36
C VAL A 228 4.19 4.69 14.11
N SER A 229 3.81 3.67 13.32
CA SER A 229 4.59 2.43 13.19
C SER A 229 5.29 2.27 11.84
N LEU A 230 5.39 3.34 11.04
CA LEU A 230 5.99 3.25 9.70
C LEU A 230 7.49 3.02 9.80
N LYS A 231 7.96 1.88 9.29
CA LYS A 231 9.36 1.43 9.30
C LYS A 231 10.02 1.46 7.92
N SER A 232 9.25 1.23 6.86
CA SER A 232 9.75 1.23 5.49
C SER A 232 8.97 2.22 4.63
N PHE A 233 9.69 3.11 3.95
CA PHE A 233 9.11 4.09 3.05
C PHE A 233 9.84 4.09 1.71
N ARG A 234 9.09 3.87 0.63
CA ARG A 234 9.65 3.94 -0.73
C ARG A 234 8.84 4.89 -1.58
N TYR A 235 9.53 5.83 -2.22
CA TYR A 235 8.93 6.81 -3.10
C TYR A 235 9.68 6.84 -4.43
N ARG A 236 8.94 6.82 -5.54
CA ARG A 236 9.47 6.97 -6.90
C ARG A 236 8.54 7.84 -7.73
N GLY A 237 9.00 9.02 -8.14
CA GLY A 237 8.17 9.97 -8.85
C GLY A 237 8.72 11.39 -8.82
N ASN A 238 7.87 12.35 -9.15
CA ASN A 238 8.21 13.77 -9.11
C ASN A 238 8.35 14.25 -7.66
N LEU A 239 8.81 15.49 -7.49
CA LEU A 239 8.97 16.05 -6.17
C LEU A 239 7.63 16.42 -5.54
N VAL A 240 7.38 15.98 -4.29
CA VAL A 240 6.08 16.13 -3.60
C VAL A 240 6.22 16.75 -2.21
N SER A 241 5.14 17.40 -1.76
CA SER A 241 5.00 17.87 -0.37
C SER A 241 4.60 16.69 0.54
N ILE A 242 5.48 16.30 1.47
CA ILE A 242 5.22 15.18 2.40
C ILE A 242 4.94 15.69 3.80
N LYS A 243 3.73 15.45 4.30
CA LYS A 243 3.33 15.78 5.67
C LYS A 243 3.18 14.51 6.50
N VAL A 244 3.85 14.45 7.65
CA VAL A 244 3.71 13.34 8.59
C VAL A 244 3.24 13.85 9.95
N SER A 245 2.20 13.23 10.48
CA SER A 245 1.62 13.61 11.77
C SER A 245 1.37 12.40 12.67
N CYS A 246 1.55 12.58 13.99
CA CYS A 246 1.05 11.67 15.02
C CYS A 246 -0.08 12.37 15.77
N LYS A 247 -1.24 11.71 15.88
CA LYS A 247 -2.25 12.04 16.89
C LYS A 247 -2.02 11.17 18.11
N CYS A 248 -1.20 11.65 19.02
CA CYS A 248 -0.91 10.97 20.25
C CYS A 248 -1.84 11.56 21.33
N LYS A 249 -2.65 10.72 22.01
CA LYS A 249 -3.67 11.16 22.99
C LYS A 249 -3.09 11.46 24.39
N HIS A 250 -1.78 11.30 24.59
CA HIS A 250 -1.17 11.52 25.89
C HIS A 250 -1.13 13.01 26.23
N ILE A 251 -1.47 13.32 27.49
CA ILE A 251 -1.37 14.63 28.09
C ILE A 251 0.07 15.13 27.91
N ALA A 252 0.20 16.40 27.54
CA ALA A 252 1.42 17.06 27.05
C ALA A 252 2.65 17.04 28.00
N GLN A 253 2.58 16.36 29.14
CA GLN A 253 3.65 16.26 30.15
C GLN A 253 4.49 14.97 30.06
N PHE A 254 3.99 13.89 29.44
CA PHE A 254 4.70 12.60 29.34
C PHE A 254 4.70 12.00 27.93
N CYS A 255 4.39 12.81 26.93
CA CYS A 255 4.36 12.39 25.54
C CYS A 255 5.79 12.16 25.02
N ARG A 256 6.40 10.99 25.30
CA ARG A 256 7.53 10.43 24.52
C ARG A 256 7.03 10.00 23.14
N CYS A 257 6.33 10.89 22.46
CA CYS A 257 6.02 10.67 21.07
C CYS A 257 7.23 11.08 20.30
N ASP A 258 8.02 10.08 19.94
CA ASP A 258 9.08 10.17 18.96
C ASP A 258 8.44 10.40 17.59
N CYS A 259 7.84 11.59 17.40
CA CYS A 259 7.10 12.01 16.21
C CYS A 259 8.03 12.38 15.04
N GLY A 260 9.13 11.64 14.91
CA GLY A 260 9.97 11.54 13.73
C GLY A 260 9.64 10.27 12.94
N LEU A 261 10.00 10.25 11.66
CA LEU A 261 10.00 9.03 10.87
C LEU A 261 11.23 8.20 11.29
N PHE A 262 11.06 7.30 12.26
CA PHE A 262 12.04 6.26 12.57
C PHE A 262 11.92 5.15 11.54
N LEU A 263 12.46 5.42 10.36
CA LEU A 263 12.41 4.50 9.24
C LEU A 263 13.67 3.64 9.26
N GLU A 264 13.50 2.33 9.22
CA GLU A 264 14.60 1.37 9.10
C GLU A 264 15.09 1.26 7.64
N ASP A 265 14.17 1.33 6.67
CA ASP A 265 14.43 1.18 5.23
C ASP A 265 13.80 2.33 4.44
N VAL A 266 14.62 3.12 3.76
CA VAL A 266 14.16 4.26 2.97
C VAL A 266 14.72 4.23 1.56
N MET A 267 13.83 4.35 0.57
CA MET A 267 14.20 4.55 -0.82
C MET A 267 13.48 5.77 -1.38
N VAL A 268 14.23 6.73 -1.89
CA VAL A 268 13.69 7.95 -2.52
C VAL A 268 14.31 8.11 -3.91
N ASP A 269 13.51 7.84 -4.94
CA ASP A 269 13.85 7.97 -6.35
C ASP A 269 13.08 9.16 -6.96
N LEU A 270 13.65 10.35 -6.79
CA LEU A 270 13.08 11.60 -7.29
C LEU A 270 13.47 11.78 -8.75
N ARG A 271 12.49 11.73 -9.63
CA ARG A 271 12.66 12.03 -11.05
C ARG A 271 12.50 13.53 -11.32
N GLN A 272 13.04 13.97 -12.45
CA GLN A 272 13.04 15.39 -12.85
C GLN A 272 11.63 15.98 -12.83
N GLY A 273 11.49 17.15 -12.19
CA GLY A 273 10.27 17.94 -12.10
C GLY A 273 10.57 19.34 -11.56
N HIS A 274 9.64 20.28 -11.74
CA HIS A 274 9.83 21.65 -11.23
C HIS A 274 9.84 21.67 -9.69
N LEU A 275 10.78 22.41 -9.09
CA LEU A 275 10.76 22.71 -7.66
C LEU A 275 9.59 23.65 -7.39
N THR A 276 8.62 23.22 -6.59
CA THR A 276 7.53 24.09 -6.13
C THR A 276 7.80 24.60 -4.72
N GLN A 277 7.18 25.72 -4.34
CA GLN A 277 7.06 26.11 -2.94
C GLN A 277 6.38 24.93 -2.21
N TRP A 278 6.91 24.47 -1.06
CA TRP A 278 6.51 23.23 -0.33
C TRP A 278 7.15 21.91 -0.75
N THR A 279 8.17 21.97 -1.61
CA THR A 279 9.06 20.84 -1.90
C THR A 279 9.59 20.21 -0.60
N TRP A 280 9.10 19.01 -0.25
CA TRP A 280 9.52 18.22 0.91
C TRP A 280 9.45 18.97 2.26
N ASP A 281 8.25 19.43 2.63
CA ASP A 281 7.96 20.11 3.89
C ASP A 281 7.41 19.18 4.98
N PHE A 282 8.28 18.70 5.86
CA PHE A 282 7.92 17.86 7.00
C PHE A 282 7.26 18.67 8.13
N GLN A 283 5.95 18.94 8.01
CA GLN A 283 5.21 19.58 9.09
C GLN A 283 4.88 18.60 10.23
N LYS A 284 5.69 18.61 11.31
CA LYS A 284 5.37 17.91 12.56
C LYS A 284 4.17 18.55 13.27
N SER A 285 3.39 17.74 13.99
CA SER A 285 2.25 18.19 14.80
C SER A 285 2.72 19.04 16.00
N PHE A 286 2.04 20.16 16.27
CA PHE A 286 2.35 21.11 17.34
C PHE A 286 2.32 20.53 18.77
N ARG A 287 1.72 19.35 18.99
CA ARG A 287 1.54 18.77 20.35
C ARG A 287 2.74 17.99 20.87
N CYS A 288 3.85 18.01 20.14
CA CYS A 288 4.98 17.09 20.29
C CYS A 288 6.30 17.85 20.51
N LEU A 289 6.22 18.99 21.22
CA LEU A 289 7.28 20.01 21.31
C LEU A 289 8.00 20.06 22.66
N TYR A 290 7.76 19.13 23.57
CA TYR A 290 8.35 19.17 24.92
C TYR A 290 9.24 17.95 25.19
N HIS A 291 10.35 17.84 24.46
CA HIS A 291 11.66 17.48 25.01
C HIS A 291 12.69 17.40 23.88
N TYR A 292 13.87 17.98 24.13
CA TYR A 292 15.03 18.16 23.25
C TYR A 292 15.01 19.43 22.40
N ASP A 293 15.55 20.48 23.01
CA ASP A 293 16.41 21.53 22.46
C ASP A 293 16.29 21.92 20.99
N LEU A 294 15.94 23.21 20.80
CA LEU A 294 16.54 24.10 19.80
C LEU A 294 16.77 23.49 18.40
N TYR A 295 15.71 23.11 17.71
CA TYR A 295 15.74 23.12 16.25
C TYR A 295 14.51 23.85 15.75
N GLU A 296 14.77 24.95 15.04
CA GLU A 296 13.81 25.77 14.31
C GLU A 296 12.67 24.94 13.74
N LYS A 297 11.46 25.53 13.75
CA LYS A 297 10.34 25.12 12.89
C LYS A 297 10.92 24.64 11.56
N THR A 298 10.93 23.34 11.31
CA THR A 298 11.30 22.77 10.00
C THR A 298 10.13 22.99 9.04
N ARG A 299 9.72 24.26 8.88
CA ARG A 299 9.14 24.77 7.65
C ARG A 299 10.31 24.87 6.69
N CYS A 300 10.68 23.74 6.12
CA CYS A 300 11.66 23.65 5.06
C CYS A 300 10.99 24.17 3.78
N ARG A 301 10.74 25.49 3.72
CA ARG A 301 10.46 26.18 2.46
C ARG A 301 11.70 26.04 1.58
N CYS A 302 11.78 24.93 0.87
CA CYS A 302 12.96 24.60 0.10
C CYS A 302 12.92 25.37 -1.21
N THR A 303 13.63 26.50 -1.25
CA THR A 303 13.73 27.37 -2.43
C THR A 303 14.79 26.90 -3.42
N ASN A 304 15.61 25.90 -3.07
CA ASN A 304 16.63 25.32 -3.94
C ASN A 304 16.92 23.85 -3.59
N ARG A 305 17.47 23.09 -4.56
CA ARG A 305 17.73 21.64 -4.46
C ARG A 305 18.55 21.26 -3.21
N LYS A 306 19.60 22.03 -2.89
CA LYS A 306 20.47 21.77 -1.72
C LYS A 306 19.70 21.85 -0.40
N ARG A 307 18.79 22.82 -0.26
CA ARG A 307 17.90 22.92 0.91
C ARG A 307 16.89 21.77 0.96
N CYS A 308 16.31 21.36 -0.18
CA CYS A 308 15.44 20.17 -0.24
C CYS A 308 16.18 18.93 0.25
N PHE A 309 17.40 18.70 -0.26
CA PHE A 309 18.21 17.55 0.11
C PHE A 309 18.56 17.54 1.60
N LYS A 310 18.95 18.71 2.15
CA LYS A 310 19.18 18.83 3.59
C LYS A 310 17.92 18.56 4.40
N SER A 311 16.75 19.05 3.95
CA SER A 311 15.45 18.75 4.57
C SER A 311 15.15 17.25 4.56
N ILE A 312 15.35 16.59 3.42
CA ILE A 312 15.20 15.13 3.26
C ILE A 312 16.06 14.40 4.28
N LEU A 313 17.36 14.70 4.35
CA LEU A 313 18.26 14.04 5.27
C LEU A 313 17.91 14.30 6.75
N ILE A 314 17.53 15.52 7.11
CA ILE A 314 17.14 15.84 8.50
C ILE A 314 15.85 15.12 8.92
N SER A 315 14.93 14.93 7.97
CA SER A 315 13.63 14.29 8.22
C SER A 315 13.70 12.78 8.43
N ILE A 316 14.74 12.14 7.88
CA ILE A 316 14.96 10.70 7.95
C ILE A 316 15.91 10.42 9.12
N ARG A 317 15.43 9.73 10.16
CA ARG A 317 16.23 9.35 11.34
C ARG A 317 16.17 7.84 11.59
N GLY A 318 17.22 7.28 12.19
CA GLY A 318 17.23 5.86 12.58
C GLY A 318 17.31 4.86 11.41
N VAL A 319 17.82 5.28 10.25
CA VAL A 319 17.92 4.41 9.06
C VAL A 319 19.02 3.38 9.17
N LYS A 320 18.67 2.12 8.90
CA LYS A 320 19.63 1.04 8.63
C LYS A 320 20.07 1.08 7.16
N THR A 321 19.14 1.42 6.26
CA THR A 321 19.40 1.51 4.83
C THR A 321 18.73 2.74 4.23
N LEU A 322 19.49 3.50 3.44
CA LEU A 322 19.03 4.69 2.72
C LEU A 322 19.50 4.62 1.27
N THR A 323 18.56 4.58 0.34
CA THR A 323 18.83 4.65 -1.10
C THR A 323 18.26 5.95 -1.65
N ILE A 324 19.13 6.81 -2.20
CA ILE A 324 18.74 8.03 -2.92
C ILE A 324 19.28 7.92 -4.34
N CYS A 325 18.40 7.96 -5.34
CA CYS A 325 18.81 7.81 -6.74
C CYS A 325 19.43 9.12 -7.29
N ARG A 326 20.45 8.95 -8.14
CA ARG A 326 21.44 9.96 -8.58
C ARG A 326 20.88 11.15 -9.39
N TRP A 327 19.65 11.07 -9.89
CA TRP A 327 19.02 12.10 -10.73
C TRP A 327 18.89 13.47 -10.06
N PHE A 328 18.98 13.54 -8.74
CA PHE A 328 18.99 14.81 -8.01
C PHE A 328 20.26 15.65 -8.27
N PHE A 329 21.36 15.03 -8.71
CA PHE A 329 22.70 15.63 -8.79
C PHE A 329 23.23 15.89 -10.22
N GLU A 330 22.59 15.38 -11.28
CA GLU A 330 23.12 15.44 -12.65
C GLU A 330 22.99 16.81 -13.36
N VAL A 331 22.60 17.88 -12.67
CA VAL A 331 22.61 19.25 -13.24
C VAL A 331 23.38 20.23 -12.35
N CYS A 332 24.32 19.72 -11.55
CA CYS A 332 25.36 20.53 -10.94
C CYS A 332 26.63 20.42 -11.81
N SER A 333 26.59 20.99 -13.01
CA SER A 333 27.76 21.23 -13.85
C SER A 333 27.60 22.56 -14.56
#